data_AF-U2QWH7-F1
#
_entry.id   AF-U2QWH7-F1
#
_cell.length_a   1.000
_cell.length_b   1.000
_cell.length_c   1.000
_cell.angle_alpha   90.00
_cell.angle_beta   90.00
_cell.angle_gamma   90.00
#
_symmetry.space_group_name_H-M   'P 1'
#
loop_
_entity.id
_entity.type
_entity.pdbx_description
1 polymer ?
#
loop_
_entity_poly.entity_id
_entity_poly.type
_entity_poly.pdbx_seq_one_letter_code
_entity_poly.pdbx_strand_id
1 'polypeptide(L)' 'MQITLGRLREDNLFDYKFVGLSHNTLRGAAGGAVLTAELIKKLGYLD' A
#
# COMPACT_ATOMS: atom_id res chain seq x y z
N MET A 1 -8.73 0.56 0.03
CA MET A 1 -7.53 0.77 0.88
C MET A 1 -6.49 1.63 0.16
N GLN A 2 -6.20 2.83 0.66
CA GLN A 2 -5.41 3.85 -0.02
C GLN A 2 -4.08 4.15 0.70
N ILE A 3 -3.17 4.81 -0.02
CA ILE A 3 -1.97 5.47 0.48
C ILE A 3 -2.05 6.92 0.03
N THR A 4 -1.66 7.86 0.89
CA THR A 4 -1.57 9.28 0.52
C THR A 4 -0.13 9.62 0.17
N LEU A 5 0.09 10.19 -1.01
CA LEU A 5 1.40 10.66 -1.47
C LEU A 5 1.38 12.18 -1.58
N GLY A 6 2.45 12.84 -1.13
CA GLY A 6 2.59 14.29 -1.23
C GLY A 6 4.04 14.75 -1.36
N ARG A 7 4.22 16.04 -1.65
CA ARG A 7 5.53 16.69 -1.78
C ARG A 7 6.45 16.07 -2.84
N LEU A 8 5.89 15.56 -3.93
CA LEU A 8 6.68 15.08 -5.07
C LEU A 8 7.49 16.24 -5.66
N ARG A 9 8.81 16.04 -5.78
CA ARG A 9 9.76 17.02 -6.33
C ARG A 9 11.05 16.32 -6.73
N GLU A 10 11.83 16.93 -7.60
CA GLU A 10 13.17 16.47 -7.96
C GLU A 10 14.07 16.42 -6.71
N ASP A 11 15.03 15.50 -6.74
CA ASP A 11 16.04 15.35 -5.71
C ASP A 11 17.45 15.65 -6.26
N ASN A 12 18.39 15.96 -5.37
CA ASN A 12 19.76 16.27 -5.77
C ASN A 12 20.68 15.03 -5.74
N LEU A 13 20.19 13.90 -5.24
CA LEU A 13 20.89 12.61 -5.23
C LEU A 13 20.18 11.57 -6.08
N PHE A 14 18.85 11.47 -5.97
CA PHE A 14 18.00 10.60 -6.78
C PHE A 14 17.16 11.39 -7.79
N ASP A 15 16.33 10.72 -8.58
CA ASP A 15 15.45 11.39 -9.56
C ASP A 15 14.35 12.22 -8.88
N TYR A 16 13.66 11.64 -7.90
CA TYR A 16 12.55 12.28 -7.20
C TYR A 16 12.50 11.90 -5.73
N LYS A 17 11.95 12.80 -4.91
CA LYS A 17 11.59 12.55 -3.51
C LYS A 17 10.16 12.98 -3.20
N PHE A 18 9.53 12.26 -2.28
CA PHE A 18 8.16 12.50 -1.82
C PHE A 18 7.98 12.04 -0.37
N VAL A 19 6.79 12.29 0.19
CA VAL A 19 6.36 11.78 1.50
C VAL A 19 5.15 10.87 1.28
N GLY A 20 5.19 9.67 1.86
CA GLY A 20 4.08 8.73 1.87
C GLY A 20 3.47 8.59 3.26
N LEU A 21 2.14 8.55 3.35
CA LEU A 21 1.39 8.25 4.57
C LEU A 21 0.50 7.03 4.33
N SER A 22 0.57 6.07 5.25
CA SER A 22 -0.28 4.89 5.27
C SER A 22 -0.96 4.76 6.63
N HIS A 23 -2.19 4.25 6.64
CA HIS A 23 -2.80 3.77 7.88
C HIS A 23 -2.22 2.41 8.24
N ASN A 24 -1.46 2.34 9.35
CA ASN A 24 -0.70 1.16 9.73
C ASN A 24 -1.58 -0.05 10.09
N THR A 25 -2.66 0.11 10.87
CA THR A 25 -3.50 -1.05 11.25
C THR A 25 -4.48 -1.48 10.17
N LEU A 26 -4.90 -0.56 9.28
CA LEU A 26 -5.81 -0.87 8.18
C LEU A 26 -5.03 -1.33 6.94
N ARG A 27 -4.29 -0.44 6.26
CA ARG A 27 -3.54 -0.82 5.05
C ARG A 27 -2.32 -1.70 5.37
N GLY A 28 -1.61 -1.40 6.46
CA GLY A 28 -0.36 -2.07 6.82
C GLY A 28 -0.53 -3.40 7.57
N ALA A 29 -1.74 -3.72 8.04
CA ALA A 29 -2.01 -4.94 8.79
C ALA A 29 -3.34 -5.59 8.35
N ALA A 30 -4.43 -5.37 9.09
CA ALA A 30 -5.65 -6.16 8.98
C ALA A 30 -6.32 -6.04 7.61
N GLY A 31 -6.47 -4.82 7.08
CA GLY A 31 -7.03 -4.61 5.76
C GLY A 31 -6.16 -5.22 4.65
N GLY A 32 -4.83 -5.12 4.78
CA GLY A 32 -3.89 -5.77 3.87
C GLY A 32 -4.09 -7.28 3.83
N ALA A 33 -4.20 -7.92 4.99
CA ALA A 33 -4.46 -9.35 5.12
C ALA A 33 -5.81 -9.75 4.49
N VAL A 34 -6.87 -8.95 4.69
CA VAL A 34 -8.18 -9.20 4.07
C VAL A 34 -8.10 -9.12 2.54
N LEU A 35 -7.45 -8.10 1.97
CA LEU A 35 -7.30 -8.02 0.51
C LEU A 35 -6.47 -9.19 -0.06
N THR A 36 -5.47 -9.65 0.68
CA THR A 36 -4.75 -10.87 0.31
C THR A 36 -5.66 -12.09 0.36
N ALA A 37 -6.51 -12.24 1.38
CA ALA A 37 -7.48 -13.33 1.45
C ALA A 37 -8.50 -13.29 0.31
N GLU A 38 -9.02 -12.10 -0.04
CA GLU A 38 -9.91 -11.90 -1.19
C GLU A 38 -9.24 -12.34 -2.50
N LEU A 39 -7.96 -11.99 -2.71
CA LEU A 39 -7.19 -12.42 -3.88
C LEU A 39 -7.03 -13.95 -3.91
N ILE A 40 -6.60 -14.54 -2.80
CA ILE A 40 -6.38 -16.00 -2.68
C ILE A 40 -7.69 -16.75 -2.92
N LYS A 41 -8.82 -16.26 -2.40
CA LYS A 41 -10.16 -16.77 -2.69
C LYS A 41 -10.48 -16.71 -4.18
N LYS A 42 -10.22 -15.56 -4.82
CA LYS A 42 -10.44 -15.37 -6.26
C LYS A 42 -9.58 -16.30 -7.13
N LEU A 43 -8.38 -16.63 -6.68
CA LEU A 43 -7.47 -17.56 -7.36
C LEU A 43 -7.80 -19.04 -7.13
N GLY A 44 -8.79 -19.35 -6.28
CA GLY A 44 -9.21 -20.72 -5.98
C GLY A 44 -8.29 -21.45 -4.99
N TYR A 45 -7.50 -20.70 -4.19
CA TYR A 45 -6.60 -21.27 -3.19
C TYR A 45 -7.21 -21.28 -1.76
N LEU A 46 -8.40 -20.71 -1.59
CA LEU A 46 -9.13 -20.64 -0.33
C LEU A 46 -10.62 -20.87 -0.61
N ASP A 47 -11.28 -21.66 0.23
CA ASP A 47 -12.72 -21.97 0.16
C ASP A 47 -13.59 -21.04 1.01
#